data_AF-A0A2V8UG20-F1
#
_entry.id   AF-A0A2V8UG20-F1
#
_cell.length_a   1.000
_cell.length_b   1.000
_cell.length_c   1.000
_cell.angle_alpha   90.00
_cell.angle_beta   90.00
_cell.angle_gamma   90.00
#
_symmetry.space_group_name_H-M   'P 1'
#
loop_
_entity.id
_entity.type
_entity.pdbx_description
1 polymer ?
#
loop_
_entity_poly.entity_id
_entity_poly.type
_entity_poly.pdbx_seq_one_letter_code
_entity_poly.pdbx_strand_id
1 'polypeptide(L)'
;MLPGTEGAYSPFWSPDNHQIAFFTNDKLQKKDVTGGSPQTLCVVKSPAGGGDRNRDGVILFSGTEGSGIFRVSAAGGESTQVLQSDKSRQQMAQWLPQFLPDGRHFLYLSGSVRSGKGGICLGSLDSKEERMLLPIVSTASYAPPGFLIYGRQTTLLAQPFDAAKLRLTGRAFPIAERVGLQRDFRYPRFPSPKMAFWFMAAAAITRFNWPGTRATVRGRP
;
A
#
# COMPACT_ATOMS: atom_id res chain seq x y z
N MET A 1 4.87 -12.46 -18.17
CA MET A 1 4.24 -11.13 -18.42
C MET A 1 2.81 -11.41 -18.85
N LEU A 2 1.82 -10.70 -18.32
CA LEU A 2 0.42 -10.89 -18.72
C LEU A 2 0.20 -10.21 -20.10
N PRO A 3 -0.49 -10.83 -21.07
CA PRO A 3 -0.74 -10.18 -22.35
C PRO A 3 -1.52 -8.87 -22.19
N GLY A 4 -1.14 -7.80 -22.89
CA GLY A 4 -1.82 -6.50 -22.81
C GLY A 4 -1.42 -5.65 -21.60
N THR A 5 -0.38 -6.02 -20.85
CA THR A 5 0.15 -5.24 -19.72
C THR A 5 1.53 -4.66 -20.03
N GLU A 6 1.80 -4.35 -21.29
CA GLU A 6 3.06 -3.76 -21.73
C GLU A 6 3.21 -2.35 -21.11
N GLY A 7 4.35 -2.08 -20.48
CA GLY A 7 4.58 -0.82 -19.77
C GLY A 7 3.84 -0.70 -18.43
N ALA A 8 3.17 -1.76 -17.97
CA ALA A 8 2.49 -1.78 -16.68
C ALA A 8 3.47 -1.66 -15.51
N TYR A 9 3.12 -0.85 -14.51
CA TYR A 9 3.87 -0.72 -13.27
C TYR A 9 2.96 -0.54 -12.05
N SER A 10 3.55 -0.71 -10.86
CA SER A 10 2.90 -0.60 -9.55
C SER A 10 1.53 -1.30 -9.46
N PRO A 11 1.47 -2.63 -9.70
CA PRO A 11 0.21 -3.35 -9.63
C PRO A 11 -0.31 -3.48 -8.20
N PHE A 12 -1.63 -3.52 -8.06
CA PHE A 12 -2.32 -3.83 -6.79
C PHE A 12 -3.57 -4.67 -7.04
N TRP A 13 -3.95 -5.45 -6.05
CA TRP A 13 -5.01 -6.47 -6.16
C TRP A 13 -6.37 -5.91 -5.75
N SER A 14 -7.44 -6.48 -6.31
CA SER A 14 -8.76 -6.37 -5.70
C SER A 14 -8.84 -7.18 -4.40
N PRO A 15 -9.70 -6.79 -3.44
CA PRO A 15 -9.85 -7.51 -2.18
C PRO A 15 -10.21 -9.00 -2.31
N ASP A 16 -10.86 -9.37 -3.42
CA ASP A 16 -11.28 -10.74 -3.74
C ASP A 16 -10.22 -11.54 -4.53
N ASN A 17 -9.05 -10.96 -4.84
CA ASN A 17 -7.96 -11.58 -5.60
C ASN A 17 -8.31 -12.01 -7.04
N HIS A 18 -9.39 -11.51 -7.63
CA HIS A 18 -9.77 -11.83 -9.02
C HIS A 18 -9.26 -10.82 -10.05
N GLN A 19 -8.94 -9.60 -9.64
CA GLN A 19 -8.54 -8.52 -10.54
C GLN A 19 -7.24 -7.88 -10.07
N ILE A 20 -6.43 -7.47 -11.05
CA ILE A 20 -5.23 -6.65 -10.82
C ILE A 20 -5.47 -5.30 -11.48
N ALA A 21 -5.24 -4.23 -10.74
CA ALA A 21 -5.10 -2.89 -11.27
C ALA A 21 -3.62 -2.53 -11.43
N PHE A 22 -3.30 -1.72 -12.44
CA PHE A 22 -1.93 -1.33 -12.77
C PHE A 22 -1.92 0.01 -13.52
N PHE A 23 -0.77 0.68 -13.48
CA PHE A 23 -0.57 1.95 -14.17
C PHE A 23 0.18 1.76 -15.48
N THR A 24 -0.19 2.55 -16.48
CA THR A 24 0.67 2.93 -17.61
C THR A 24 1.03 4.41 -17.46
N ASN A 25 1.78 4.97 -18.42
CA ASN A 25 2.17 6.39 -18.37
C ASN A 25 0.98 7.36 -18.26
N ASP A 26 -0.17 6.99 -18.83
CA ASP A 26 -1.34 7.85 -19.04
C ASP A 26 -2.65 7.29 -18.48
N LYS A 27 -2.68 6.03 -18.03
CA LYS A 27 -3.92 5.37 -17.58
C LYS A 27 -3.71 4.55 -16.31
N LEU A 28 -4.75 4.52 -15.49
CA LEU A 28 -4.97 3.45 -14.53
C LEU A 28 -5.91 2.44 -15.19
N GLN A 29 -5.50 1.18 -15.23
CA GLN A 29 -6.24 0.10 -15.85
C GLN A 29 -6.43 -1.05 -14.87
N LYS A 30 -7.40 -1.92 -15.16
CA LYS A 30 -7.58 -3.20 -14.46
C LYS A 30 -7.73 -4.35 -15.44
N LYS A 31 -7.44 -5.56 -15.00
CA LYS A 31 -7.61 -6.78 -15.78
C LYS A 31 -7.96 -7.96 -14.85
N ASP A 32 -8.77 -8.89 -15.36
CA ASP A 32 -9.04 -10.16 -14.68
C ASP A 32 -7.82 -11.09 -14.80
N VAL A 33 -7.46 -11.76 -13.71
CA VAL A 33 -6.28 -12.63 -13.71
C VAL A 33 -6.43 -13.88 -14.57
N THR A 34 -7.66 -14.31 -14.82
CA THR A 34 -7.96 -15.46 -15.68
C THR A 34 -7.87 -15.12 -17.17
N GLY A 35 -7.86 -13.84 -17.54
CA GLY A 35 -7.71 -13.42 -18.94
C GLY A 35 -8.43 -12.12 -19.30
N GLY A 36 -8.70 -11.96 -20.60
CA GLY A 36 -9.38 -10.78 -21.14
C GLY A 36 -8.48 -9.57 -21.41
N SER A 37 -9.06 -8.54 -22.03
CA SER A 37 -8.38 -7.28 -22.32
C SER A 37 -8.43 -6.34 -21.12
N PRO A 38 -7.38 -5.55 -20.85
CA PRO A 38 -7.44 -4.54 -19.80
C PRO A 38 -8.55 -3.51 -20.03
N GLN A 39 -9.24 -3.16 -18.95
CA GLN A 39 -10.24 -2.10 -18.92
C GLN A 39 -9.62 -0.82 -18.34
N THR A 40 -9.82 0.30 -19.01
CA THR A 40 -9.39 1.61 -18.48
C THR A 40 -10.32 2.06 -17.37
N LEU A 41 -9.75 2.48 -16.24
CA LEU A 41 -10.49 3.04 -15.12
C LEU A 41 -10.53 4.56 -15.20
N CYS A 42 -9.38 5.21 -15.39
CA CYS A 42 -9.30 6.64 -15.62
C CYS A 42 -8.00 7.03 -16.35
N VAL A 43 -7.98 8.26 -16.86
CA VAL A 43 -6.76 8.92 -17.32
C VAL A 43 -6.00 9.45 -16.12
N VAL A 44 -4.69 9.26 -16.11
CA VAL A 44 -3.75 9.76 -15.11
C VAL A 44 -2.62 10.50 -15.81
N LYS A 45 -1.95 11.42 -15.12
CA LYS A 45 -0.81 12.17 -15.69
C LYS A 45 0.43 11.86 -14.87
N SER A 46 1.30 11.00 -15.38
CA SER A 46 2.56 10.62 -14.71
C SER A 46 2.38 10.28 -13.23
N PRO A 47 1.51 9.32 -12.88
CA PRO A 47 1.24 9.03 -11.48
C PRO A 47 2.49 8.46 -10.82
N ALA A 48 2.72 8.84 -9.55
CA ALA A 48 3.82 8.29 -8.74
C ALA A 48 3.65 6.77 -8.52
N GLY A 49 2.45 6.25 -8.76
CA GLY A 49 2.13 4.84 -8.70
C GLY A 49 1.74 4.36 -7.30
N GLY A 50 1.26 3.12 -7.26
CA GLY A 50 0.72 2.50 -6.06
C GLY A 50 -0.72 2.93 -5.80
N GLY A 51 -1.44 2.06 -5.12
CA GLY A 51 -2.85 2.22 -4.86
C GLY A 51 -3.41 1.04 -4.10
N ASP A 52 -4.64 1.20 -3.63
CA ASP A 52 -5.38 0.15 -2.95
C ASP A 52 -6.87 0.28 -3.27
N ARG A 53 -7.60 -0.83 -3.14
CA ARG A 53 -9.03 -0.91 -3.43
C ARG A 53 -9.78 -1.39 -2.20
N ASN A 54 -10.81 -0.64 -1.80
CA ASN A 54 -11.70 -1.09 -0.72
C ASN A 54 -12.79 -2.04 -1.25
N ARG A 55 -13.54 -2.66 -0.32
CA ARG A 55 -14.66 -3.56 -0.63
C ARG A 55 -15.84 -2.89 -1.34
N ASP A 56 -15.98 -1.57 -1.21
CA ASP A 56 -17.06 -0.79 -1.82
C ASP A 56 -16.72 -0.37 -3.26
N GLY A 57 -15.58 -0.84 -3.80
CA GLY A 57 -15.16 -0.54 -5.16
C GLY A 57 -14.56 0.85 -5.33
N VAL A 58 -14.11 1.51 -4.25
CA VAL A 58 -13.30 2.72 -4.33
C VAL A 58 -11.83 2.33 -4.47
N ILE A 59 -11.14 2.94 -5.42
CA ILE A 59 -9.71 2.81 -5.61
C ILE A 59 -9.04 4.10 -5.19
N LEU A 60 -8.04 4.03 -4.31
CA LEU A 60 -7.12 5.12 -4.00
C LEU A 60 -5.82 4.94 -4.77
N PHE A 61 -5.22 6.05 -5.20
CA PHE A 61 -3.90 6.06 -5.81
C PHE A 61 -3.16 7.37 -5.60
N SER A 62 -1.83 7.31 -5.69
CA SER A 62 -0.98 8.50 -5.66
C SER A 62 -0.94 9.18 -7.02
N GLY A 63 -1.25 10.47 -7.05
CA GLY A 63 -1.10 11.28 -8.25
C GLY A 63 0.36 11.58 -8.60
N THR A 64 0.59 12.53 -9.50
CA THR A 64 1.92 13.09 -9.76
C THR A 64 2.53 13.65 -8.46
N GLU A 65 3.86 13.73 -8.36
CA GLU A 65 4.54 14.27 -7.19
C GLU A 65 3.96 15.64 -6.78
N GLY A 66 3.57 15.76 -5.50
CA GLY A 66 2.96 16.98 -4.96
C GLY A 66 1.47 17.18 -5.30
N SER A 67 0.84 16.32 -6.08
CA SER A 67 -0.61 16.40 -6.37
C SER A 67 -1.51 15.67 -5.35
N GLY A 68 -0.92 14.84 -4.49
CA GLY A 68 -1.62 14.19 -3.38
C GLY A 68 -2.27 12.84 -3.75
N ILE A 69 -3.29 12.45 -2.99
CA ILE A 69 -4.02 11.19 -3.16
C ILE A 69 -5.34 11.43 -3.90
N PHE A 70 -5.63 10.55 -4.86
CA PHE A 70 -6.84 10.56 -5.68
C PHE A 70 -7.67 9.31 -5.44
N ARG A 71 -8.96 9.40 -5.75
CA ARG A 71 -9.88 8.27 -5.81
C ARG A 71 -10.57 8.15 -7.16
N VAL A 72 -10.90 6.92 -7.54
CA VAL A 72 -11.77 6.59 -8.69
C VAL A 72 -12.63 5.37 -8.35
N SER A 73 -13.77 5.22 -9.01
CA SER A 73 -14.56 3.99 -8.94
C SER A 73 -13.84 2.83 -9.65
N ALA A 74 -13.98 1.62 -9.12
CA ALA A 74 -13.51 0.39 -9.76
C ALA A 74 -14.30 0.06 -11.04
N ALA A 75 -15.43 0.72 -11.28
CA ALA A 75 -16.11 0.69 -12.58
C ALA A 75 -15.46 1.64 -13.62
N GLY A 76 -14.56 2.50 -13.17
CA GLY A 76 -13.97 3.60 -13.94
C GLY A 76 -14.76 4.91 -13.80
N GLY A 77 -14.25 5.96 -14.43
CA GLY A 77 -14.85 7.30 -14.43
C GLY A 77 -13.81 8.40 -14.20
N GLU A 78 -14.30 9.59 -13.85
CA GLU A 78 -13.44 10.71 -13.48
C GLU A 78 -12.83 10.47 -12.09
N SER A 79 -11.53 10.73 -11.95
CA SER A 79 -10.85 10.66 -10.66
C SER A 79 -10.99 11.97 -9.89
N THR A 80 -11.29 11.90 -8.61
CA THR A 80 -11.38 13.08 -7.72
C THR A 80 -10.25 13.09 -6.69
N GLN A 81 -9.73 14.26 -6.36
CA GLN A 81 -8.71 14.41 -5.32
C GLN A 81 -9.31 14.20 -3.92
N VAL A 82 -8.65 13.40 -3.08
CA VAL A 82 -9.03 13.13 -1.67
C VAL A 82 -8.20 13.96 -0.72
N LEU A 83 -6.88 13.92 -0.88
CA LEU A 83 -5.94 14.72 -0.10
C LEU A 83 -5.19 15.68 -1.02
N GLN A 84 -5.12 16.94 -0.60
CA GLN A 84 -4.32 17.95 -1.25
C GLN A 84 -3.02 18.12 -0.50
N SER A 85 -1.89 18.10 -1.22
CA SER A 85 -0.60 18.43 -0.60
C SER A 85 -0.65 19.83 -0.03
N ASP A 86 -0.54 19.95 1.28
CA ASP A 86 -0.54 21.22 1.97
C ASP A 86 0.72 22.04 1.57
N LYS A 87 0.49 23.19 0.93
CA LYS A 87 1.56 24.09 0.50
C LYS A 87 2.36 24.65 1.68
N SER A 88 1.76 24.76 2.86
CA SER A 88 2.43 25.20 4.09
C SER A 88 3.34 24.12 4.68
N ARG A 89 3.07 22.83 4.41
CA ARG A 89 3.87 21.67 4.83
C ARG A 89 4.94 21.27 3.81
N GLN A 90 5.56 22.25 3.15
CA GLN A 90 6.72 22.04 2.26
C GLN A 90 6.50 21.07 1.08
N GLN A 91 5.27 20.98 0.53
CA GLN A 91 4.99 20.14 -0.65
C GLN A 91 5.41 18.67 -0.46
N MET A 92 5.13 18.11 0.73
CA MET A 92 5.36 16.69 0.96
C MET A 92 4.45 15.89 0.03
N ALA A 93 5.06 15.00 -0.75
CA ALA A 93 4.30 14.12 -1.62
C ALA A 93 3.72 12.96 -0.81
N GLN A 94 2.62 12.43 -1.32
CA GLN A 94 1.77 11.45 -0.64
C GLN A 94 1.74 10.17 -1.46
N TRP A 95 2.26 9.09 -0.88
CA TRP A 95 2.52 7.84 -1.59
C TRP A 95 1.86 6.63 -0.94
N LEU A 96 1.55 5.64 -1.79
CA LEU A 96 1.20 4.28 -1.40
C LEU A 96 0.03 4.23 -0.41
N PRO A 97 -1.15 4.74 -0.78
CA PRO A 97 -2.31 4.65 0.09
C PRO A 97 -2.70 3.18 0.31
N GLN A 98 -3.10 2.84 1.53
CA GLN A 98 -3.65 1.52 1.87
C GLN A 98 -4.88 1.68 2.76
N PHE A 99 -6.00 1.10 2.35
CA PHE A 99 -7.23 1.12 3.11
C PHE A 99 -7.10 0.35 4.43
N LEU A 100 -7.74 0.88 5.47
CA LEU A 100 -8.01 0.16 6.70
C LEU A 100 -9.30 -0.67 6.56
N PRO A 101 -9.54 -1.63 7.48
CA PRO A 101 -10.68 -2.55 7.39
C PRO A 101 -12.05 -1.90 7.30
N ASP A 102 -12.19 -0.65 7.74
CA ASP A 102 -13.46 0.07 7.70
C ASP A 102 -13.83 0.55 6.27
N GLY A 103 -12.87 0.58 5.34
CA GLY A 103 -13.05 1.00 3.96
C GLY A 103 -13.08 2.51 3.76
N ARG A 104 -12.92 3.31 4.81
CA ARG A 104 -13.02 4.78 4.77
C ARG A 104 -11.73 5.46 5.17
N HIS A 105 -11.01 4.90 6.13
CA HIS A 105 -9.70 5.40 6.53
C HIS A 105 -8.61 4.68 5.76
N PHE A 106 -7.47 5.35 5.59
CA PHE A 106 -6.33 4.78 4.91
C PHE A 106 -5.02 5.30 5.49
N LEU A 107 -3.99 4.45 5.41
CA LEU A 107 -2.60 4.82 5.66
C LEU A 107 -2.01 5.40 4.38
N TYR A 108 -1.05 6.33 4.52
CA TYR A 108 -0.20 6.76 3.41
C TYR A 108 1.14 7.25 3.94
N LEU A 109 2.16 7.23 3.08
CA LEU A 109 3.44 7.87 3.36
C LEU A 109 3.37 9.33 2.94
N SER A 110 3.59 10.25 3.88
CA SER A 110 3.81 11.66 3.59
C SER A 110 5.29 11.97 3.73
N GLY A 111 5.94 12.54 2.72
CA GLY A 111 7.37 12.83 2.83
C GLY A 111 7.93 13.74 1.76
N SER A 112 9.15 14.21 1.99
CA SER A 112 9.97 14.87 0.97
C SER A 112 11.27 14.11 0.83
N VAL A 113 11.53 13.61 -0.39
CA VAL A 113 12.79 12.92 -0.70
C VAL A 113 13.98 13.87 -0.51
N ARG A 114 13.79 15.17 -0.75
CA ARG A 114 14.85 16.18 -0.65
C ARG A 114 15.25 16.46 0.80
N SER A 115 14.28 16.55 1.72
CA SER A 115 14.57 16.88 3.12
C SER A 115 14.69 15.67 4.04
N GLY A 116 14.29 14.48 3.57
CA GLY A 116 14.20 13.28 4.40
C GLY A 116 13.17 13.39 5.53
N LYS A 117 12.33 14.44 5.52
CA LYS A 117 11.26 14.64 6.49
C LYS A 117 10.00 13.95 6.01
N GLY A 118 9.31 13.30 6.93
CA GLY A 118 8.06 12.61 6.63
C GLY A 118 7.61 11.66 7.71
N GLY A 119 6.52 10.98 7.41
CA GLY A 119 5.86 10.10 8.34
C GLY A 119 4.82 9.22 7.67
N ILE A 120 4.46 8.17 8.40
CA ILE A 120 3.27 7.37 8.13
C ILE A 120 2.10 8.16 8.70
N CYS A 121 1.13 8.46 7.86
CA CYS A 121 -0.03 9.26 8.18
C CYS A 121 -1.33 8.47 7.98
N LEU A 122 -2.40 8.96 8.61
CA LEU A 122 -3.76 8.51 8.42
C LEU A 122 -4.56 9.60 7.69
N GLY A 123 -5.30 9.18 6.66
CA GLY A 123 -6.30 9.98 5.95
C GLY A 123 -7.68 9.34 6.00
N SER A 124 -8.68 10.07 5.54
CA SER A 124 -10.08 9.64 5.45
C SER A 124 -10.68 10.04 4.10
N LEU A 125 -11.62 9.25 3.58
CA LEU A 125 -12.42 9.61 2.41
C LEU A 125 -13.40 10.76 2.68
N ASP A 126 -13.74 10.99 3.95
CA ASP A 126 -14.83 11.88 4.37
C ASP A 126 -14.31 13.23 4.91
N SER A 127 -13.00 13.37 5.08
CA SER A 127 -12.38 14.55 5.67
C SER A 127 -11.03 14.85 5.02
N LYS A 128 -10.67 16.14 5.00
CA LYS A 128 -9.33 16.62 4.61
C LYS A 128 -8.35 16.62 5.79
N GLU A 129 -8.79 16.23 6.98
CA GLU A 129 -7.93 16.13 8.14
C GLU A 129 -6.92 14.99 7.98
N GLU A 130 -5.67 15.30 8.30
CA GLU A 130 -4.56 14.37 8.24
C GLU A 130 -3.94 14.23 9.63
N ARG A 131 -3.69 12.99 10.04
CA ARG A 131 -3.04 12.72 11.33
C ARG A 131 -1.81 11.85 11.16
N MET A 132 -0.66 12.38 11.55
CA MET A 132 0.58 11.61 11.59
C MET A 132 0.51 10.53 12.67
N LEU A 133 0.83 9.28 12.32
CA LEU A 133 0.91 8.16 13.24
C LEU A 133 2.35 7.92 13.70
N LEU A 134 3.30 7.97 12.77
CA LEU A 134 4.72 7.76 13.04
C LEU A 134 5.57 8.76 12.26
N PRO A 135 6.48 9.52 12.91
CA PRO A 135 7.40 10.43 12.24
C PRO A 135 8.59 9.67 11.64
N ILE A 136 8.30 8.69 10.78
CA ILE A 136 9.30 7.88 10.08
C ILE A 136 9.00 7.84 8.58
N VAL A 137 10.02 8.11 7.76
CA VAL A 137 9.94 7.94 6.31
C VAL A 137 10.13 6.46 5.99
N SER A 138 9.01 5.74 5.91
CA SER A 138 8.96 4.30 5.67
C SER A 138 7.60 3.93 5.10
N THR A 139 7.54 2.89 4.27
CA THR A 139 6.25 2.31 3.91
C THR A 139 5.67 1.57 5.11
N ALA A 140 4.35 1.58 5.21
CA ALA A 140 3.63 0.85 6.23
C ALA A 140 2.53 0.00 5.60
N SER A 141 2.28 -1.16 6.20
CA SER A 141 1.15 -2.01 5.86
C SER A 141 0.37 -2.37 7.12
N TYR A 142 -0.94 -2.24 7.08
CA TYR A 142 -1.83 -2.81 8.08
C TYR A 142 -1.92 -4.33 7.88
N ALA A 143 -1.55 -5.07 8.92
CA ALA A 143 -1.72 -6.51 9.01
C ALA A 143 -2.90 -6.83 9.95
N PRO A 144 -4.02 -7.36 9.42
CA PRO A 144 -5.13 -7.80 10.25
C PRO A 144 -4.69 -8.88 11.27
N PRO A 145 -5.28 -8.89 12.48
CA PRO A 145 -6.37 -8.02 12.93
C PRO A 145 -5.92 -6.72 13.64
N GLY A 146 -4.64 -6.36 13.71
CA GLY A 146 -4.27 -5.23 14.56
C GLY A 146 -2.80 -4.86 14.66
N PHE A 147 -2.05 -4.92 13.56
CA PHE A 147 -0.66 -4.46 13.54
C PHE A 147 -0.39 -3.51 12.38
N LEU A 148 0.45 -2.51 12.61
CA LEU A 148 1.17 -1.84 11.54
C LEU A 148 2.55 -2.47 11.40
N ILE A 149 2.89 -2.85 10.17
CA ILE A 149 4.18 -3.38 9.79
C ILE A 149 4.92 -2.29 9.02
N TYR A 150 6.13 -1.94 9.46
CA TYR A 150 6.93 -0.91 8.81
C TYR A 150 8.43 -1.15 9.01
N GLY A 151 9.24 -0.64 8.07
CA GLY A 151 10.70 -0.70 8.18
C GLY A 151 11.27 0.41 9.06
N ARG A 152 12.31 0.10 9.83
CA ARG A 152 13.19 1.08 10.48
C ARG A 152 14.63 0.60 10.33
N GLN A 153 15.46 1.41 9.66
CA GLN A 153 16.84 1.07 9.33
C GLN A 153 16.97 -0.23 8.50
N THR A 154 17.34 -1.35 9.11
CA THR A 154 17.42 -2.67 8.45
C THR A 154 16.49 -3.68 9.11
N THR A 155 15.57 -3.20 9.96
CA THR A 155 14.68 -4.02 10.77
C THR A 155 13.24 -3.80 10.32
N LEU A 156 12.51 -4.90 10.15
CA LEU A 156 11.08 -4.91 9.98
C LEU A 156 10.43 -4.95 11.36
N LEU A 157 9.58 -3.97 11.66
CA LEU A 157 8.90 -3.83 12.94
C LEU A 157 7.41 -4.13 12.76
N ALA A 158 6.81 -4.74 13.78
CA ALA A 158 5.37 -4.76 13.99
C ALA A 158 5.03 -3.90 15.20
N GLN A 159 3.96 -3.11 15.10
CA GLN A 159 3.44 -2.33 16.22
C GLN A 159 1.93 -2.55 16.36
N PRO A 160 1.42 -2.84 17.58
CA PRO A 160 -0.01 -2.97 17.80
C PRO A 160 -0.78 -1.71 17.37
N PHE A 161 -1.83 -1.91 16.60
CA PHE A 161 -2.68 -0.87 16.03
C PHE A 161 -4.15 -1.25 16.15
N ASP A 162 -4.91 -0.43 16.85
CA ASP A 162 -6.36 -0.52 16.95
C ASP A 162 -6.97 0.23 15.75
N ALA A 163 -7.42 -0.53 14.75
CA ALA A 163 -8.01 0.04 13.54
C ALA A 163 -9.38 0.67 13.78
N ALA A 164 -10.09 0.31 14.85
CA ALA A 164 -11.38 0.91 15.19
C ALA A 164 -11.20 2.29 15.86
N LYS A 165 -10.20 2.40 16.76
CA LYS A 165 -9.84 3.69 17.39
C LYS A 165 -8.79 4.46 16.61
N LEU A 166 -8.34 3.90 15.49
CA LEU A 166 -7.31 4.43 14.62
C LEU A 166 -6.07 4.84 15.43
N ARG A 167 -5.45 3.97 16.22
CA ARG A 167 -4.29 4.39 17.03
C ARG A 167 -3.34 3.25 17.33
N LEU A 168 -2.08 3.60 17.51
CA LEU A 168 -1.08 2.69 18.05
C LEU A 168 -1.41 2.42 19.53
N THR A 169 -1.38 1.16 19.94
CA THR A 169 -1.77 0.75 21.31
C THR A 169 -0.63 0.16 22.13
N GLY A 170 0.55 -0.07 21.52
CA GLY A 170 1.70 -0.65 22.20
C GLY A 170 3.03 -0.24 21.58
N ARG A 171 4.11 -0.79 22.14
CA ARG A 171 5.47 -0.61 21.61
C ARG A 171 5.68 -1.47 20.37
N ALA A 172 6.51 -0.99 19.45
CA ALA A 172 6.95 -1.76 18.30
C ALA A 172 7.94 -2.84 18.72
N PHE A 173 7.93 -3.98 18.03
CA PHE A 173 8.87 -5.08 18.21
C PHE A 173 9.37 -5.59 16.85
N PRO A 174 10.62 -6.09 16.77
CA PRO A 174 11.18 -6.64 15.55
C PRO A 174 10.49 -7.94 15.16
N ILE A 175 10.21 -8.09 13.86
CA ILE A 175 9.72 -9.34 13.26
C ILE A 175 10.66 -9.91 12.20
N ALA A 176 11.60 -9.09 11.68
CA ALA A 176 12.72 -9.54 10.86
C ALA A 176 13.87 -8.52 10.90
N GLU A 177 15.09 -8.97 10.68
CA GLU A 177 16.30 -8.14 10.63
C GLU A 177 17.04 -8.31 9.30
N ARG A 178 17.96 -7.37 9.02
CA ARG A 178 18.78 -7.35 7.80
C ARG A 178 17.95 -7.32 6.51
N VAL A 179 16.80 -6.67 6.57
CA VAL A 179 15.93 -6.46 5.42
C VAL A 179 16.48 -5.27 4.63
N GLY A 180 16.77 -5.47 3.33
CA GLY A 180 17.07 -4.36 2.44
C GLY A 180 15.85 -3.43 2.40
N LEU A 181 16.02 -2.15 2.71
CA LEU A 181 14.98 -1.12 2.54
C LEU A 181 15.34 -0.27 1.33
N GLN A 182 14.54 -0.33 0.26
CA GLN A 182 14.72 0.52 -0.92
C GLN A 182 14.34 1.95 -0.53
N ARG A 183 15.31 2.85 -0.60
CA ARG A 183 15.17 4.26 -0.19
C ARG A 183 14.66 5.17 -1.30
N ASP A 184 14.53 4.66 -2.52
CA ASP A 184 14.10 5.45 -3.67
C ASP A 184 12.65 5.12 -4.01
N PHE A 185 11.75 5.95 -3.49
CA PHE A 185 10.30 5.85 -3.67
C PHE A 185 9.83 6.20 -5.09
N ARG A 186 10.74 6.70 -5.94
CA ARG A 186 10.39 7.35 -7.21
C ARG A 186 10.36 6.43 -8.43
N TYR A 187 10.97 5.24 -8.37
CA TYR A 187 10.99 4.31 -9.49
C TYR A 187 11.08 2.85 -9.03
N PRO A 188 10.02 2.02 -9.14
CA PRO A 188 10.18 0.58 -9.13
C PRO A 188 10.82 0.16 -10.47
N ARG A 189 12.15 0.17 -10.54
CA ARG A 189 12.88 -0.34 -11.71
C ARG A 189 12.99 -1.86 -11.59
N PHE A 190 12.23 -2.59 -12.40
CA PHE A 190 12.28 -4.05 -12.45
C PHE A 190 13.40 -4.56 -13.38
N PRO A 191 14.14 -5.59 -12.95
CA PRO A 191 14.58 -6.63 -13.88
C PRO A 191 14.10 -8.02 -13.44
N SER A 192 13.24 -8.61 -14.28
CA SER A 192 13.00 -10.05 -14.45
C SER A 192 12.08 -10.81 -13.44
N PRO A 193 11.47 -11.94 -13.86
CA PRO A 193 10.17 -12.41 -13.36
C PRO A 193 10.23 -13.55 -12.31
N LYS A 194 11.22 -13.54 -11.41
CA LYS A 194 11.24 -14.40 -10.21
C LYS A 194 11.86 -13.57 -9.07
N MET A 195 11.20 -13.53 -7.91
CA MET A 195 11.43 -12.59 -6.79
C MET A 195 10.86 -11.17 -6.97
N ALA A 196 9.56 -11.02 -6.76
CA ALA A 196 8.96 -9.77 -6.31
C ALA A 196 9.14 -9.63 -4.79
N PHE A 197 10.35 -9.27 -4.35
CA PHE A 197 10.60 -8.91 -2.94
C PHE A 197 10.63 -7.39 -2.80
N TRP A 198 9.47 -6.76 -2.58
CA TRP A 198 9.38 -5.47 -1.89
C TRP A 198 8.02 -5.42 -1.16
N PHE A 199 8.05 -5.69 0.15
CA PHE A 199 6.90 -5.74 1.09
C PHE A 199 5.64 -6.51 0.65
N MET A 200 5.78 -7.59 -0.11
CA MET A 200 4.77 -8.65 -0.23
C MET A 200 5.21 -9.91 0.52
N ALA A 201 5.51 -9.75 1.81
CA ALA A 201 5.62 -10.86 2.76
C ALA A 201 4.68 -10.60 3.96
N ALA A 202 3.40 -10.34 3.68
CA ALA A 202 2.33 -10.42 4.68
C ALA A 202 0.94 -10.72 4.08
N ALA A 203 0.87 -11.42 2.95
CA ALA A 203 -0.38 -12.03 2.48
C ALA A 203 -0.19 -13.40 1.78
N ALA A 204 1.03 -13.95 1.77
CA ALA A 204 1.31 -15.29 1.25
C ALA A 204 2.11 -16.16 2.24
N ILE A 205 1.96 -15.93 3.55
CA ILE A 205 2.27 -16.95 4.56
C ILE A 205 0.95 -17.38 5.17
N THR A 206 0.28 -18.31 4.49
CA THR A 206 -0.63 -19.23 5.16
C THR A 206 0.23 -20.08 6.11
N ARG A 207 -0.12 -20.04 7.40
CA ARG A 207 0.46 -20.79 8.55
C ARG A 207 1.77 -20.24 9.13
N PHE A 208 1.64 -19.24 10.00
CA PHE A 208 2.54 -19.15 11.16
C PHE A 208 1.99 -20.03 12.28
N ASN A 209 2.72 -21.11 12.63
CA ASN A 209 2.49 -21.82 13.88
C ASN A 209 2.95 -20.90 15.02
N TRP A 210 2.00 -20.49 15.86
CA TRP A 210 2.28 -19.78 17.11
C TRP A 210 2.91 -20.75 18.12
N PRO A 211 3.96 -20.38 18.87
CA PRO A 211 4.46 -21.21 19.95
C PRO A 211 3.44 -21.18 21.10
N GLY A 212 2.67 -22.25 21.26
CA GLY A 212 1.69 -22.34 22.36
C GLY A 212 0.80 -23.58 22.39
N THR A 213 0.69 -24.38 21.32
CA THR A 213 -0.13 -25.60 21.34
C THR A 213 0.70 -26.82 20.96
N ARG A 214 0.99 -27.66 21.96
CA ARG A 214 1.53 -29.00 21.77
C ARG A 214 0.56 -29.80 20.90
N ALA A 215 1.02 -30.25 19.73
CA ALA A 215 0.39 -31.34 19.01
C ALA A 215 1.37 -32.51 18.99
N THR A 216 1.06 -33.55 19.75
CA THR A 216 1.72 -34.86 19.73
C THR A 216 1.57 -35.50 18.36
N VAL A 217 2.69 -35.85 17.74
CA VAL A 217 2.73 -36.70 16.54
C VAL A 217 2.67 -38.16 16.99
N ARG A 218 1.61 -38.89 16.65
CA ARG A 218 1.65 -40.36 16.63
C ARG A 218 2.15 -40.80 15.27
N GLY A 219 3.30 -41.49 15.26
CA GLY A 219 3.85 -42.15 14.08
C GLY A 219 3.09 -43.44 13.75
N ARG A 220 2.94 -43.67 12.45
CA ARG A 220 3.06 -44.91 11.63
C ARG A 220 2.71 -46.27 12.26
N PRO A 221 2.22 -47.22 11.45
CA PRO A 221 3.12 -47.96 10.55
C PRO A 221 3.07 -47.49 9.09
#